data_AF-A0ABD6EJ30-F1
#
_entry.id   AF-A0ABD6EJ30-F1
#
_cell.length_a   1.000
_cell.length_b   1.000
_cell.length_c   1.000
_cell.angle_alpha   90.00
_cell.angle_beta   90.00
_cell.angle_gamma   90.00
#
_symmetry.space_group_name_H-M   'P 1'
#
loop_
_entity.id
_entity.type
_entity.pdbx_description
1 polymer ?
#
loop_
_entity_poly.entity_id
_entity_poly.type
_entity_poly.pdbx_seq_one_letter_code
_entity_poly.pdbx_strand_id
1 'polypeptide(L)'
;MDEVCRNSFRGDTPMMTIFRANAISEKCPFDAPFNFTYQFIDGSCVSRTSSVSSCANPHRFRIHYQACPENVHTDTHADEIECIAQWDLFGVEYFAAKLTNHFGTSPSSKYRCFIHQRTPSGGRMGISADASCRELTDISLASTILNYKLDIRITPQCHFPSFLRHDHHSSSPRSWTSIVSAVKSRFEKEEWTEENHGKVSSISLCIQEENLGHLHRLVVHARHGCNSGYQCVQIKKRSKSVIEVIRGRLTTNEFDACNEMGERTVDNFLLDHSPQEKCPIRGEHQRVDCPHATLHYGCPSEHAIHQRPSCSSNISQTIICRGHWIEDEVHYIIAEDAETGEKLCTVSL
;
A
#
# COMPACT_ATOMS: atom_id res chain seq x y z
N MET A 1 -47.39 18.30 -18.25
CA MET A 1 -45.97 17.85 -18.22
C MET A 1 -45.06 18.79 -19.01
N ASP A 2 -45.53 19.38 -20.12
CA ASP A 2 -44.73 20.30 -20.96
C ASP A 2 -44.36 21.65 -20.32
N GLU A 3 -45.16 22.15 -19.37
CA GLU A 3 -44.97 23.48 -18.79
C GLU A 3 -43.80 23.54 -17.79
N VAL A 4 -43.49 22.41 -17.13
CA VAL A 4 -42.38 22.31 -16.17
C VAL A 4 -41.04 22.25 -16.91
N CYS A 5 -40.96 21.51 -18.02
CA CYS A 5 -39.75 21.46 -18.85
C CYS A 5 -39.47 22.81 -19.56
N ARG A 6 -40.53 23.51 -20.00
CA ARG A 6 -40.40 24.81 -20.69
C ARG A 6 -39.95 25.95 -19.78
N ASN A 7 -40.25 25.87 -18.48
CA ASN A 7 -39.85 26.87 -17.48
C ASN A 7 -38.57 26.51 -16.71
N SER A 8 -38.18 25.23 -16.65
CA SER A 8 -37.00 24.78 -15.88
C SER A 8 -35.71 24.66 -16.70
N PHE A 9 -35.80 24.69 -18.04
CA PHE A 9 -34.66 24.67 -18.94
C PHE A 9 -34.76 25.83 -19.94
N ARG A 10 -34.71 27.07 -19.43
CA ARG A 10 -34.45 28.21 -20.31
C ARG A 10 -33.03 28.04 -20.88
N GLY A 11 -32.80 28.42 -22.14
CA GLY A 11 -31.51 28.20 -22.83
C GLY A 11 -30.30 28.87 -22.17
N ASP A 12 -30.53 29.77 -21.22
CA ASP A 12 -29.58 30.48 -20.36
C ASP A 12 -29.38 29.83 -18.98
N THR A 13 -30.02 28.69 -18.69
CA THR A 13 -29.85 27.99 -17.41
C THR A 13 -28.43 27.44 -17.31
N PRO A 14 -27.62 27.86 -16.31
CA PRO A 14 -26.23 27.44 -16.22
C PRO A 14 -26.18 25.94 -15.90
N MET A 15 -25.49 25.18 -16.75
CA MET A 15 -25.30 23.74 -16.54
C MET A 15 -24.64 23.50 -15.17
N MET A 16 -25.03 22.39 -14.53
CA MET A 16 -24.47 21.96 -13.26
C MET A 16 -23.72 20.65 -13.48
N THR A 17 -22.47 20.63 -13.05
CA THR A 17 -21.69 19.39 -12.98
C THR A 17 -22.13 18.60 -11.76
N ILE A 18 -22.45 17.32 -11.95
CA ILE A 18 -22.90 16.42 -10.88
C ILE A 18 -21.93 15.25 -10.81
N PHE A 19 -21.38 14.97 -9.62
CA PHE A 19 -20.56 13.79 -9.39
C PHE A 19 -21.40 12.66 -8.82
N ARG A 20 -21.09 11.43 -9.25
CA ARG A 20 -21.61 10.24 -8.59
C ARG A 20 -20.97 10.14 -7.20
N ALA A 21 -21.79 10.10 -6.15
CA ALA A 21 -21.31 10.01 -4.77
C ALA A 21 -20.37 8.80 -4.54
N ASN A 22 -20.66 7.68 -5.21
CA ASN A 22 -19.86 6.46 -5.21
C ASN A 22 -19.21 6.21 -6.58
N ALA A 23 -18.54 7.23 -7.14
CA ALA A 23 -17.76 7.06 -8.35
C ALA A 23 -16.65 6.01 -8.13
N ILE A 24 -16.46 5.17 -9.14
CA ILE A 24 -15.35 4.21 -9.16
C ILE A 24 -14.11 4.98 -9.61
N SER A 25 -12.95 4.61 -9.07
CA SER A 25 -11.70 5.25 -9.46
C SER A 25 -11.34 4.94 -10.92
N GLU A 26 -10.81 5.94 -11.62
CA GLU A 26 -10.40 5.85 -13.02
C GLU A 26 -8.93 6.26 -13.19
N LYS A 27 -8.35 5.94 -14.35
CA LYS A 27 -6.97 6.33 -14.67
C LYS A 27 -6.88 7.85 -14.82
N CYS A 28 -5.96 8.48 -14.08
CA CYS A 28 -5.69 9.90 -14.24
C CYS A 28 -5.02 10.20 -15.60
N PRO A 29 -5.31 11.35 -16.23
CA PRO A 29 -4.72 11.75 -17.51
C PRO A 29 -3.32 12.34 -17.34
N PHE A 30 -2.52 11.89 -16.38
CA PHE A 30 -1.16 12.36 -16.20
C PHE A 30 -0.29 11.27 -15.59
N ASP A 31 1.01 11.52 -15.65
CA ASP A 31 2.06 10.61 -15.25
C ASP A 31 2.86 11.23 -14.10
N ALA A 32 3.15 10.45 -13.05
CA ALA A 32 3.96 10.84 -11.91
C ALA A 32 5.24 9.97 -11.84
N PRO A 33 6.33 10.41 -11.17
CA PRO A 33 6.45 11.63 -10.39
C PRO A 33 6.71 12.88 -11.25
N PHE A 34 6.36 14.03 -10.70
CA PHE A 34 6.73 15.32 -11.28
C PHE A 34 6.90 16.38 -10.21
N ASN A 35 7.68 17.40 -10.53
CA ASN A 35 7.94 18.55 -9.69
C ASN A 35 7.22 19.78 -10.27
N PHE A 36 6.73 20.66 -9.41
CA PHE A 36 5.94 21.80 -9.85
C PHE A 36 6.16 23.06 -9.00
N THR A 37 5.92 24.20 -9.62
CA THR A 37 5.64 25.47 -8.93
C THR A 37 4.15 25.77 -9.09
N TYR A 38 3.59 26.59 -8.20
CA TYR A 38 2.15 26.85 -8.21
C TYR A 38 1.82 28.32 -8.08
N GLN A 39 0.67 28.70 -8.61
CA GLN A 39 0.13 30.04 -8.57
C GLN A 39 -1.32 29.99 -8.09
N PHE A 40 -1.64 30.76 -7.06
CA PHE A 40 -2.98 31.08 -6.63
C PHE A 40 -3.44 32.41 -7.24
N ILE A 41 -4.72 32.73 -7.08
CA ILE A 41 -5.29 34.02 -7.51
C ILE A 41 -4.57 35.21 -6.84
N ASP A 42 -4.13 35.05 -5.60
CA ASP A 42 -3.56 36.11 -4.75
C ASP A 42 -2.03 36.05 -4.59
N GLY A 43 -1.35 35.15 -5.31
CA GLY A 43 0.10 35.08 -5.29
C GLY A 43 0.67 33.83 -5.95
N SER A 44 2.00 33.75 -6.05
CA SER A 44 2.68 32.59 -6.65
C SER A 44 3.80 32.08 -5.76
N CYS A 45 4.01 30.77 -5.75
CA CYS A 45 5.11 30.09 -5.10
C CYS A 45 6.03 29.51 -6.17
N VAL A 46 7.17 30.17 -6.37
CA VAL A 46 8.15 29.82 -7.41
C VAL A 46 9.54 29.56 -6.84
N SER A 47 9.83 30.03 -5.62
CA SER A 47 11.13 29.84 -4.97
C SER A 47 11.35 28.41 -4.46
N ARG A 48 10.28 27.69 -4.14
CA ARG A 48 10.31 26.29 -3.70
C ARG A 48 9.59 25.39 -4.68
N THR A 49 10.12 24.19 -4.82
CA THR A 49 9.56 23.17 -5.69
C THR A 49 8.72 22.20 -4.89
N SER A 50 7.45 22.09 -5.29
CA SER A 50 6.48 21.13 -4.78
C SER A 50 6.53 19.86 -5.65
N SER A 51 5.95 18.75 -5.20
CA SER A 51 6.05 17.47 -5.93
C SER A 51 4.76 16.68 -5.94
N VAL A 52 4.58 15.87 -6.97
CA VAL A 52 3.51 14.89 -7.08
C VAL A 52 4.11 13.50 -7.21
N SER A 53 3.63 12.58 -6.38
CA SER A 53 4.04 11.17 -6.39
C SER A 53 2.83 10.25 -6.52
N SER A 54 3.05 9.06 -7.08
CA SER A 54 2.04 8.00 -7.09
C SER A 54 1.99 7.29 -5.74
N CYS A 55 0.79 6.95 -5.30
CA CYS A 55 0.56 6.10 -4.14
C CYS A 55 0.68 4.62 -4.52
N ALA A 56 0.53 3.72 -3.55
CA ALA A 56 0.45 2.28 -3.76
C ALA A 56 -0.76 1.89 -4.65
N ASN A 57 -1.87 2.63 -4.52
CA ASN A 57 -2.99 2.52 -5.46
C ASN A 57 -2.64 3.29 -6.76
N PRO A 58 -2.69 2.64 -7.94
CA PRO A 58 -2.29 3.26 -9.21
C PRO A 58 -3.14 4.47 -9.64
N HIS A 59 -4.33 4.65 -9.07
CA HIS A 59 -5.24 5.75 -9.39
C HIS A 59 -5.22 6.88 -8.34
N ARG A 60 -4.36 6.75 -7.34
CA ARG A 60 -4.22 7.72 -6.26
C ARG A 60 -2.86 8.38 -6.30
N PHE A 61 -2.86 9.69 -6.11
CA PHE A 61 -1.65 10.51 -6.17
C PHE A 61 -1.60 11.44 -4.97
N ARG A 62 -0.39 11.73 -4.50
CA ARG A 62 -0.14 12.69 -3.43
C ARG A 62 0.51 13.93 -4.03
N ILE A 63 -0.14 15.07 -3.84
CA ILE A 63 0.34 16.40 -4.21
C ILE A 63 0.90 17.03 -2.95
N HIS A 64 2.21 17.23 -2.88
CA HIS A 64 2.88 17.82 -1.74
C HIS A 64 3.32 19.25 -2.05
N TYR A 65 2.68 20.20 -1.39
CA TYR A 65 2.98 21.63 -1.50
C TYR A 65 4.06 22.04 -0.50
N GLN A 66 5.01 22.85 -0.98
CA GLN A 66 6.00 23.51 -0.14
C GLN A 66 5.59 24.96 0.13
N ALA A 67 5.78 25.44 1.36
CA ALA A 67 5.60 26.84 1.70
C ALA A 67 6.70 27.71 1.09
N CYS A 68 6.31 28.83 0.51
CA CYS A 68 7.19 29.80 -0.12
C CYS A 68 7.38 31.04 0.76
N PRO A 69 8.61 31.45 1.08
CA PRO A 69 8.87 32.65 1.90
C PRO A 69 8.28 33.94 1.30
N GLU A 70 8.12 34.01 -0.02
CA GLU A 70 7.57 35.16 -0.72
C GLU A 70 6.05 35.35 -0.53
N ASN A 71 5.33 34.32 -0.07
CA ASN A 71 3.90 34.39 0.13
C ASN A 71 3.49 33.77 1.49
N VAL A 72 3.13 34.63 2.43
CA VAL A 72 2.74 34.26 3.81
C VAL A 72 1.49 33.38 3.85
N HIS A 73 0.67 33.39 2.79
CA HIS A 73 -0.53 32.54 2.69
C HIS A 73 -0.24 31.11 2.22
N THR A 74 1.01 30.79 1.87
CA THR A 74 1.41 29.44 1.48
C THR A 74 1.86 28.63 2.67
N ASP A 75 1.40 27.37 2.76
CA ASP A 75 1.76 26.44 3.83
C ASP A 75 2.21 25.09 3.28
N THR A 76 3.05 24.39 4.04
CA THR A 76 3.55 23.06 3.68
C THR A 76 2.50 22.03 4.04
N HIS A 77 1.87 21.44 3.04
CA HIS A 77 0.80 20.46 3.23
C HIS A 77 0.82 19.43 2.10
N ALA A 78 -0.06 18.43 2.18
CA ALA A 78 -0.21 17.45 1.12
C ALA A 78 -1.68 17.08 0.93
N ASP A 79 -2.10 17.03 -0.32
CA ASP A 79 -3.42 16.56 -0.75
C ASP A 79 -3.29 15.20 -1.42
N GLU A 80 -4.20 14.30 -1.13
CA GLU A 80 -4.25 12.98 -1.76
C GLU A 80 -5.48 12.92 -2.67
N ILE A 81 -5.25 12.83 -3.97
CA ILE A 81 -6.31 12.83 -4.98
C ILE A 81 -6.50 11.43 -5.57
N GLU A 82 -7.75 11.11 -5.91
CA GLU A 82 -8.15 9.92 -6.64
C GLU A 82 -9.01 10.34 -7.83
N CYS A 83 -8.58 10.03 -9.05
CA CYS A 83 -9.35 10.40 -10.25
C CYS A 83 -10.62 9.56 -10.36
N ILE A 84 -11.72 10.20 -10.77
CA ILE A 84 -13.05 9.58 -10.83
C ILE A 84 -13.78 9.80 -12.15
N ALA A 85 -13.29 10.71 -12.99
CA ALA A 85 -13.81 10.96 -14.33
C ALA A 85 -12.78 11.72 -15.17
N GLN A 86 -12.79 11.49 -16.48
CA GLN A 86 -12.03 12.27 -17.46
C GLN A 86 -12.94 12.61 -18.66
N TRP A 87 -12.75 13.79 -19.24
CA TRP A 87 -13.41 14.19 -20.49
C TRP A 87 -12.50 15.10 -21.33
N ASP A 88 -12.78 15.19 -22.62
CA ASP A 88 -12.14 16.14 -23.54
C ASP A 88 -13.20 17.13 -24.05
N LEU A 89 -12.84 18.40 -24.08
CA LEU A 89 -13.65 19.44 -24.72
C LEU A 89 -12.76 20.23 -25.66
N PHE A 90 -13.02 20.07 -26.96
CA PHE A 90 -12.32 20.79 -28.02
C PHE A 90 -10.78 20.60 -27.98
N GLY A 91 -10.31 19.39 -27.65
CA GLY A 91 -8.88 19.07 -27.59
C GLY A 91 -8.19 19.52 -26.30
N VAL A 92 -8.96 19.92 -25.29
CA VAL A 92 -8.46 20.22 -23.94
C VAL A 92 -8.94 19.11 -23.00
N GLU A 93 -7.98 18.48 -22.31
CA GLU A 93 -8.24 17.40 -21.37
C GLU A 93 -8.68 17.97 -20.01
N TYR A 94 -9.76 17.41 -19.47
CA TYR A 94 -10.25 17.70 -18.14
C TYR A 94 -10.43 16.42 -17.35
N PHE A 95 -10.31 16.52 -16.03
CA PHE A 95 -10.64 15.42 -15.15
C PHE A 95 -11.19 15.91 -13.82
N ALA A 96 -11.93 15.04 -13.15
CA ALA A 96 -12.39 15.26 -11.79
C ALA A 96 -11.68 14.30 -10.85
N ALA A 97 -11.30 14.82 -9.68
CA ALA A 97 -10.69 14.02 -8.63
C ALA A 97 -11.35 14.27 -7.28
N LYS A 98 -11.34 13.21 -6.47
CA LYS A 98 -11.76 13.23 -5.08
C LYS A 98 -10.55 13.45 -4.18
N LEU A 99 -10.64 14.41 -3.25
CA LEU A 99 -9.70 14.62 -2.16
C LEU A 99 -9.98 13.57 -1.08
N THR A 100 -9.02 12.68 -0.85
CA THR A 100 -9.19 11.46 -0.04
C THR A 100 -8.74 11.64 1.40
N ASN A 101 -7.81 12.56 1.67
CA ASN A 101 -7.33 12.91 3.01
C ASN A 101 -8.01 14.16 3.60
N HIS A 102 -8.95 14.78 2.87
CA HIS A 102 -9.69 15.95 3.33
C HIS A 102 -11.03 15.57 3.96
N PHE A 103 -11.12 15.69 5.29
CA PHE A 103 -12.31 15.33 6.08
C PHE A 103 -13.29 16.50 6.27
N GLY A 104 -13.37 17.41 5.30
CA GLY A 104 -14.31 18.53 5.33
C GLY A 104 -15.77 18.07 5.54
N THR A 105 -16.52 18.85 6.32
CA THR A 105 -17.91 18.55 6.70
C THR A 105 -18.89 18.62 5.52
N SER A 106 -18.59 19.40 4.48
CA SER A 106 -19.43 19.52 3.28
C SER A 106 -19.01 18.52 2.19
N PRO A 107 -19.96 17.81 1.54
CA PRO A 107 -19.66 16.93 0.41
C PRO A 107 -18.97 17.64 -0.77
N SER A 108 -19.26 18.93 -0.99
CA SER A 108 -18.66 19.74 -2.05
C SER A 108 -17.18 20.04 -1.82
N SER A 109 -16.69 20.02 -0.58
CA SER A 109 -15.26 20.23 -0.29
C SER A 109 -14.38 19.08 -0.80
N LYS A 110 -14.97 17.90 -1.09
CA LYS A 110 -14.24 16.67 -1.40
C LYS A 110 -13.88 16.48 -2.87
N TYR A 111 -14.37 17.33 -3.77
CA TYR A 111 -14.16 17.17 -5.21
C TYR A 111 -13.55 18.42 -5.81
N ARG A 112 -12.70 18.23 -6.81
CA ARG A 112 -12.09 19.28 -7.62
C ARG A 112 -12.08 18.84 -9.08
N CYS A 113 -12.25 19.81 -9.97
CA CYS A 113 -12.01 19.62 -11.39
C CYS A 113 -10.65 20.19 -11.76
N PHE A 114 -10.08 19.58 -12.79
CA PHE A 114 -8.77 19.88 -13.30
C PHE A 114 -8.87 20.06 -14.81
N ILE A 115 -8.12 21.04 -15.32
CA ILE A 115 -7.85 21.25 -16.73
C ILE A 115 -6.37 20.97 -16.95
N HIS A 116 -6.04 20.16 -17.95
CA HIS A 116 -4.69 19.66 -18.14
C HIS A 116 -4.17 20.01 -19.53
N GLN A 117 -3.04 20.70 -19.56
CA GLN A 117 -2.30 21.02 -20.78
C GLN A 117 -0.95 20.30 -20.74
N ARG A 118 -0.86 19.19 -21.47
CA ARG A 118 0.34 18.34 -21.49
C ARG A 118 1.36 18.82 -22.52
N THR A 119 2.64 18.71 -22.16
CA THR A 119 3.78 18.82 -23.07
C THR A 119 4.68 17.59 -22.91
N PRO A 120 5.65 17.31 -23.81
CA PRO A 120 6.50 16.13 -23.71
C PRO A 120 7.34 16.03 -22.43
N SER A 121 7.72 17.15 -21.82
CA SER A 121 8.59 17.20 -20.63
C SER A 121 7.88 17.69 -19.36
N GLY A 122 6.57 17.95 -19.42
CA GLY A 122 5.85 18.60 -18.33
C GLY A 122 4.49 19.11 -18.77
N GLY A 123 4.06 20.24 -18.22
CA GLY A 123 2.83 20.88 -18.64
C GLY A 123 2.27 21.84 -17.59
N ARG A 124 0.98 22.12 -17.73
CA ARG A 124 0.23 22.97 -16.79
C ARG A 124 -1.05 22.26 -16.37
N MET A 125 -1.40 22.39 -15.11
CA MET A 125 -2.69 21.92 -14.58
C MET A 125 -3.39 23.07 -13.88
N GLY A 126 -4.63 23.36 -14.25
CA GLY A 126 -5.49 24.27 -13.50
C GLY A 126 -6.43 23.48 -12.59
N ILE A 127 -6.63 23.93 -11.35
CA ILE A 127 -7.53 23.33 -10.36
C ILE A 127 -8.66 24.32 -10.06
N SER A 128 -9.90 23.83 -10.04
CA SER A 128 -11.06 24.63 -9.64
C SER A 128 -11.02 25.03 -8.16
N ALA A 129 -11.67 26.14 -7.80
CA ALA A 129 -11.82 26.54 -6.39
C ALA A 129 -12.67 25.54 -5.60
N ASP A 130 -13.70 24.98 -6.25
CA ASP A 130 -14.69 24.10 -5.65
C ASP A 130 -15.13 22.97 -6.60
N ALA A 131 -16.13 22.21 -6.17
CA ALA A 131 -16.70 21.10 -6.94
C ALA A 131 -17.63 21.56 -8.08
N SER A 132 -17.98 22.84 -8.24
CA SER A 132 -18.91 23.27 -9.28
C SER A 132 -18.32 23.17 -10.69
N CYS A 133 -16.99 23.33 -10.79
CA CYS A 133 -16.21 23.31 -12.03
C CYS A 133 -16.61 24.36 -13.07
N ARG A 134 -17.50 25.28 -12.73
CA ARG A 134 -18.10 26.25 -13.66
C ARG A 134 -17.11 27.26 -14.21
N GLU A 135 -16.15 27.64 -13.38
CA GLU A 135 -15.14 28.66 -13.72
C GLU A 135 -13.99 28.10 -14.56
N LEU A 136 -13.84 26.76 -14.59
CA LEU A 136 -12.72 26.09 -15.23
C LEU A 136 -12.98 25.87 -16.73
N THR A 137 -13.23 26.95 -17.46
CA THR A 137 -13.37 26.93 -18.93
C THR A 137 -12.05 27.17 -19.66
N ASP A 138 -11.11 27.83 -18.99
CA ASP A 138 -9.73 28.06 -19.43
C ASP A 138 -8.79 27.93 -18.23
N ILE A 139 -7.54 27.53 -18.47
CA ILE A 139 -6.54 27.33 -17.41
C ILE A 139 -6.20 28.62 -16.66
N SER A 140 -6.32 29.79 -17.31
CA SER A 140 -6.10 31.10 -16.69
C SER A 140 -7.18 31.49 -15.67
N LEU A 141 -8.35 30.85 -15.71
CA LEU A 141 -9.45 31.05 -14.77
C LEU A 141 -9.40 30.04 -13.60
N ALA A 142 -8.42 29.15 -13.58
CA ALA A 142 -8.25 28.22 -12.48
C ALA A 142 -7.87 28.95 -11.18
N SER A 143 -8.39 28.47 -10.06
CA SER A 143 -8.05 29.00 -8.74
C SER A 143 -6.59 28.71 -8.36
N THR A 144 -6.09 27.56 -8.81
CA THR A 144 -4.68 27.17 -8.66
C THR A 144 -4.16 26.71 -9.99
N ILE A 145 -2.98 27.19 -10.40
CA ILE A 145 -2.28 26.73 -11.60
C ILE A 145 -0.96 26.09 -11.17
N LEU A 146 -0.77 24.82 -11.52
CA LEU A 146 0.48 24.09 -11.35
C LEU A 146 1.26 24.14 -12.66
N ASN A 147 2.51 24.60 -12.61
CA ASN A 147 3.45 24.48 -13.72
C ASN A 147 4.43 23.36 -13.38
N TYR A 148 4.32 22.24 -14.08
CA TYR A 148 5.02 21.02 -13.71
C TYR A 148 6.02 20.55 -14.77
N LYS A 149 7.06 19.85 -14.31
CA LYS A 149 8.04 19.14 -15.12
C LYS A 149 8.15 17.70 -14.64
N LEU A 150 8.13 16.76 -15.56
CA LEU A 150 8.28 15.34 -15.23
C LEU A 150 9.61 15.12 -14.51
N ASP A 151 9.56 14.34 -13.44
CA ASP A 151 10.73 13.96 -12.66
C ASP A 151 11.16 12.53 -13.03
N ILE A 152 12.35 12.14 -12.59
CA ILE A 152 12.93 10.83 -12.86
C ILE A 152 12.09 9.77 -12.12
N ARG A 153 11.56 8.82 -12.89
CA ARG A 153 10.94 7.62 -12.32
C ARG A 153 12.01 6.74 -11.69
N ILE A 154 11.79 6.36 -10.44
CA ILE A 154 12.61 5.37 -9.77
C ILE A 154 12.32 4.02 -10.43
N THR A 155 13.36 3.42 -11.01
CA THR A 155 13.31 2.10 -11.63
C THR A 155 14.02 1.07 -10.75
N PRO A 156 13.56 -0.18 -10.75
CA PRO A 156 14.25 -1.25 -10.05
C PRO A 156 15.67 -1.44 -10.60
N GLN A 157 16.63 -1.70 -9.71
CA GLN A 157 18.04 -1.90 -10.05
C GLN A 157 18.54 -3.30 -9.61
N CYS A 158 17.69 -4.08 -8.95
CA CYS A 158 17.96 -5.47 -8.56
C CYS A 158 16.71 -6.33 -8.70
N HIS A 159 16.84 -7.62 -8.38
CA HIS A 159 15.73 -8.56 -8.38
C HIS A 159 15.46 -9.07 -6.96
N PHE A 160 14.21 -9.36 -6.65
CA PHE A 160 13.88 -10.07 -5.43
C PHE A 160 14.39 -11.53 -5.49
N PRO A 161 14.81 -12.10 -4.35
CA PRO A 161 15.32 -13.46 -4.26
C PRO A 161 14.39 -14.50 -4.92
N SER A 162 14.97 -15.42 -5.68
CA SER A 162 14.20 -16.41 -6.46
C SER A 162 13.27 -17.28 -5.61
N PHE A 163 13.64 -17.55 -4.35
CA PHE A 163 12.81 -18.33 -3.44
C PHE A 163 11.56 -17.60 -2.96
N LEU A 164 11.44 -16.29 -3.16
CA LEU A 164 10.21 -15.53 -2.84
C LEU A 164 9.22 -15.53 -3.99
N ARG A 165 9.73 -15.62 -5.22
CA ARG A 165 8.97 -15.43 -6.45
C ARG A 165 8.24 -16.68 -6.89
N HIS A 166 7.23 -16.48 -7.73
CA HIS A 166 6.51 -17.56 -8.37
C HIS A 166 7.44 -18.45 -9.20
N ASP A 167 7.23 -19.77 -9.07
CA ASP A 167 7.88 -20.76 -9.90
C ASP A 167 7.03 -20.95 -11.15
N HIS A 168 7.57 -20.65 -12.33
CA HIS A 168 6.88 -20.79 -13.61
C HIS A 168 6.43 -22.23 -13.92
N HIS A 169 6.95 -23.22 -13.19
CA HIS A 169 6.49 -24.60 -13.27
C HIS A 169 5.27 -24.91 -12.40
N SER A 170 4.83 -23.98 -11.56
CA SER A 170 3.64 -24.11 -10.71
C SER A 170 2.43 -23.42 -11.33
N SER A 171 1.25 -24.02 -11.20
CA SER A 171 0.00 -23.39 -11.61
C SER A 171 -0.53 -22.36 -10.60
N SER A 172 -0.01 -22.37 -9.36
CA SER A 172 -0.49 -21.50 -8.28
C SER A 172 0.45 -20.31 -8.07
N PRO A 173 -0.05 -19.07 -8.09
CA PRO A 173 0.77 -17.90 -7.79
C PRO A 173 1.43 -18.07 -6.41
N ARG A 174 2.73 -17.75 -6.31
CA ARG A 174 3.42 -17.80 -5.02
C ARG A 174 3.14 -16.52 -4.25
N SER A 175 2.21 -16.61 -3.30
CA SER A 175 1.89 -15.53 -2.37
C SER A 175 2.25 -15.92 -0.94
N TRP A 176 2.55 -14.92 -0.13
CA TRP A 176 2.99 -15.06 1.24
C TRP A 176 2.03 -14.26 2.12
N THR A 177 1.44 -14.88 3.14
CA THR A 177 0.48 -14.19 4.02
C THR A 177 1.10 -13.97 5.40
N SER A 178 1.06 -12.73 5.89
CA SER A 178 1.46 -12.39 7.26
C SER A 178 0.60 -13.17 8.25
N ILE A 179 1.24 -13.78 9.25
CA ILE A 179 0.52 -14.51 10.29
C ILE A 179 -0.17 -13.56 11.30
N VAL A 180 0.27 -12.30 11.38
CA VAL A 180 -0.24 -11.32 12.36
C VAL A 180 -1.29 -10.42 11.72
N SER A 181 -0.98 -9.86 10.55
CA SER A 181 -1.80 -8.82 9.93
C SER A 181 -2.72 -9.34 8.81
N ALA A 182 -2.57 -10.62 8.44
CA ALA A 182 -3.23 -11.23 7.28
C ALA A 182 -2.95 -10.53 5.93
N VAL A 183 -1.99 -9.60 5.89
CA VAL A 183 -1.54 -8.94 4.66
C VAL A 183 -0.93 -9.98 3.71
N LYS A 184 -1.36 -9.94 2.45
CA LYS A 184 -0.87 -10.83 1.39
C LYS A 184 0.25 -10.13 0.63
N SER A 185 1.40 -10.78 0.53
CA SER A 185 2.58 -10.34 -0.19
C SER A 185 2.77 -11.17 -1.45
N ARG A 186 3.02 -10.49 -2.57
CA ARG A 186 3.41 -11.08 -3.86
C ARG A 186 4.74 -10.49 -4.30
N PHE A 187 5.70 -11.37 -4.57
CA PHE A 187 7.02 -10.98 -5.07
C PHE A 187 7.14 -11.35 -6.54
N GLU A 188 7.20 -10.33 -7.38
CA GLU A 188 7.62 -10.44 -8.77
C GLU A 188 9.14 -10.32 -8.88
N LYS A 189 9.67 -10.31 -10.12
CA LYS A 189 11.10 -10.18 -10.36
C LYS A 189 11.70 -8.92 -9.74
N GLU A 190 11.01 -7.79 -9.85
CA GLU A 190 11.52 -6.44 -9.53
C GLU A 190 10.61 -5.66 -8.57
N GLU A 191 9.38 -6.15 -8.36
CA GLU A 191 8.34 -5.49 -7.59
C GLU A 191 7.81 -6.44 -6.50
N TRP A 192 7.59 -5.89 -5.31
CA TRP A 192 6.91 -6.55 -4.21
C TRP A 192 5.65 -5.77 -3.86
N THR A 193 4.51 -6.45 -3.96
CA THR A 193 3.20 -5.85 -3.73
C THR A 193 2.55 -6.48 -2.51
N GLU A 194 2.06 -5.63 -1.61
CA GLU A 194 1.31 -6.02 -0.42
C GLU A 194 -0.15 -5.59 -0.55
N GLU A 195 -1.05 -6.52 -0.27
CA GLU A 195 -2.49 -6.36 -0.36
C GLU A 195 -3.13 -6.57 1.02
N ASN A 196 -3.97 -5.62 1.42
CA ASN A 196 -4.78 -5.69 2.63
C ASN A 196 -6.27 -5.58 2.25
N HIS A 197 -7.07 -6.57 2.66
CA HIS A 197 -8.51 -6.63 2.39
C HIS A 197 -8.91 -6.37 0.92
N GLY A 198 -8.22 -6.99 -0.05
CA GLY A 198 -8.54 -6.81 -1.47
C GLY A 198 -7.95 -5.56 -2.12
N LYS A 199 -7.20 -4.73 -1.37
CA LYS A 199 -6.64 -3.47 -1.85
C LYS A 199 -5.13 -3.44 -1.69
N VAL A 200 -4.44 -3.00 -2.74
CA VAL A 200 -2.99 -2.80 -2.69
C VAL A 200 -2.66 -1.69 -1.69
N SER A 201 -2.00 -2.07 -0.60
CA SER A 201 -1.61 -1.16 0.48
C SER A 201 -0.17 -0.71 0.36
N SER A 202 0.71 -1.54 -0.24
CA SER A 202 2.11 -1.20 -0.46
C SER A 202 2.65 -1.75 -1.77
N ILE A 203 3.56 -1.00 -2.39
CA ILE A 203 4.37 -1.44 -3.53
C ILE A 203 5.83 -1.06 -3.25
N SER A 204 6.74 -2.01 -3.38
CA SER A 204 8.18 -1.84 -3.16
C SER A 204 8.99 -2.27 -4.37
N LEU A 205 9.89 -1.41 -4.83
CA LEU A 205 10.83 -1.69 -5.93
C LEU A 205 12.21 -2.02 -5.39
N CYS A 206 12.86 -3.04 -5.95
CA CYS A 206 14.21 -3.45 -5.54
C CYS A 206 15.26 -2.43 -6.01
N ILE A 207 16.01 -1.82 -5.09
CA ILE A 207 17.10 -0.86 -5.42
C ILE A 207 18.47 -1.50 -5.21
N GLN A 208 18.68 -2.16 -4.08
CA GLN A 208 19.91 -2.89 -3.83
C GLN A 208 19.61 -4.19 -3.11
N GLU A 209 20.37 -5.25 -3.42
CA GLU A 209 20.32 -6.53 -2.74
C GLU A 209 21.74 -6.93 -2.31
N GLU A 210 21.84 -7.39 -1.07
CA GLU A 210 23.02 -8.05 -0.52
C GLU A 210 22.61 -9.41 0.04
N ASN A 211 23.16 -10.47 -0.55
CA ASN A 211 22.90 -11.84 -0.15
C ASN A 211 23.92 -12.29 0.91
N LEU A 212 23.44 -12.54 2.12
CA LEU A 212 24.21 -13.02 3.27
C LEU A 212 23.89 -14.50 3.59
N GLY A 213 23.51 -15.28 2.57
CA GLY A 213 23.15 -16.69 2.68
C GLY A 213 21.70 -16.91 3.09
N HIS A 214 21.44 -17.09 4.38
CA HIS A 214 20.08 -17.29 4.91
C HIS A 214 19.30 -15.98 5.11
N LEU A 215 20.00 -14.85 4.99
CA LEU A 215 19.49 -13.51 5.13
C LEU A 215 19.77 -12.72 3.85
N HIS A 216 18.74 -12.11 3.27
CA HIS A 216 18.90 -11.12 2.21
C HIS A 216 18.63 -9.74 2.79
N ARG A 217 19.59 -8.83 2.68
CA ARG A 217 19.45 -7.43 3.05
C ARG A 217 19.17 -6.63 1.79
N LEU A 218 18.07 -5.89 1.76
CA LEU A 218 17.63 -5.12 0.61
C LEU A 218 17.43 -3.65 0.99
N VAL A 219 17.78 -2.77 0.05
CA VAL A 219 17.22 -1.41 0.00
C VAL A 219 16.10 -1.44 -1.01
N VAL A 220 14.90 -1.06 -0.59
CA VAL A 220 13.73 -0.95 -1.48
C VAL A 220 13.25 0.48 -1.50
N HIS A 221 12.72 0.92 -2.65
CA HIS A 221 11.90 2.13 -2.69
C HIS A 221 10.44 1.73 -2.49
N ALA A 222 9.92 1.96 -1.30
CA ALA A 222 8.59 1.54 -0.88
C ALA A 222 7.58 2.69 -0.95
N ARG A 223 6.34 2.37 -1.33
CA ARG A 223 5.17 3.24 -1.30
C ARG A 223 4.14 2.60 -0.39
N HIS A 224 4.10 3.02 0.88
CA HIS A 224 3.11 2.57 1.87
C HIS A 224 1.93 3.53 1.88
N GLY A 225 0.80 3.14 1.29
CA GLY A 225 -0.28 4.06 0.99
C GLY A 225 0.21 5.19 0.08
N CYS A 226 0.24 6.43 0.55
CA CYS A 226 0.79 7.57 -0.19
C CYS A 226 2.13 8.08 0.36
N ASN A 227 2.69 7.41 1.38
CA ASN A 227 4.02 7.73 1.90
C ASN A 227 5.07 6.90 1.15
N SER A 228 6.03 7.57 0.53
CA SER A 228 7.07 6.94 -0.27
C SER A 228 8.48 7.26 0.24
N GLY A 229 9.41 6.34 0.06
CA GLY A 229 10.82 6.55 0.38
C GLY A 229 11.62 5.26 0.32
N TYR A 230 12.91 5.36 0.65
CA TYR A 230 13.81 4.22 0.72
C TYR A 230 13.71 3.55 2.09
N GLN A 231 13.67 2.23 2.10
CA GLN A 231 13.50 1.43 3.30
C GLN A 231 14.47 0.25 3.28
N CYS A 232 15.12 -0.01 4.42
CA CYS A 232 15.88 -1.24 4.60
C CYS A 232 14.95 -2.39 4.94
N VAL A 233 15.09 -3.50 4.23
CA VAL A 233 14.33 -4.71 4.44
C VAL A 233 15.30 -5.88 4.57
N GLN A 234 15.13 -6.69 5.60
CA GLN A 234 15.87 -7.91 5.82
C GLN A 234 14.91 -9.09 5.72
N ILE A 235 15.17 -10.00 4.79
CA ILE A 235 14.34 -11.18 4.56
C ILE A 235 15.17 -12.40 4.96
N LYS A 236 14.77 -13.06 6.05
CA LYS A 236 15.35 -14.33 6.47
C LYS A 236 14.49 -15.48 6.00
N LYS A 237 15.11 -16.47 5.36
CA LYS A 237 14.44 -17.72 4.99
C LYS A 237 14.49 -18.68 6.19
N ARG A 238 13.41 -18.72 6.98
CA ARG A 238 13.32 -19.55 8.19
C ARG A 238 13.07 -21.02 7.85
N SER A 239 12.19 -21.30 6.89
CA SER A 239 11.94 -22.65 6.38
C SER A 239 11.59 -22.62 4.88
N LYS A 240 11.06 -23.71 4.32
CA LYS A 240 10.55 -23.74 2.94
C LYS A 240 9.25 -22.94 2.80
N SER A 241 8.42 -22.92 3.85
CA SER A 241 7.12 -22.26 3.89
C SER A 241 7.11 -20.98 4.74
N VAL A 242 8.18 -20.67 5.47
CA VAL A 242 8.23 -19.53 6.40
C VAL A 242 9.37 -18.59 6.05
N ILE A 243 9.05 -17.30 5.99
CA ILE A 243 10.02 -16.21 5.92
C ILE A 243 9.75 -15.20 7.04
N GLU A 244 10.83 -14.60 7.55
CA GLU A 244 10.77 -13.48 8.47
C GLU A 244 11.21 -12.22 7.71
N VAL A 245 10.39 -11.17 7.77
CA VAL A 245 10.65 -9.89 7.13
C VAL A 245 10.79 -8.83 8.21
N ILE A 246 11.98 -8.24 8.30
CA ILE A 246 12.31 -7.16 9.21
C ILE A 246 12.40 -5.88 8.38
N ARG A 247 11.62 -4.85 8.74
CA ARG A 247 11.58 -3.57 8.02
C ARG A 247 12.09 -2.45 8.92
N GLY A 248 12.96 -1.59 8.39
CA GLY A 248 13.36 -0.34 9.03
C GLY A 248 12.38 0.80 8.75
N ARG A 249 12.73 2.03 9.13
CA ARG A 249 11.96 3.23 8.78
C ARG A 249 12.11 3.62 7.30
N LEU A 250 11.14 4.38 6.79
CA LEU A 250 11.29 5.08 5.52
C LEU A 250 12.28 6.25 5.66
N THR A 251 13.07 6.47 4.63
CA THR A 251 14.06 7.54 4.51
C THR A 251 13.94 8.20 3.14
N THR A 252 14.46 9.42 3.00
CA THR A 252 14.44 10.14 1.71
C THR A 252 15.59 9.76 0.79
N ASN A 253 16.61 9.08 1.31
CA ASN A 253 17.84 8.75 0.61
C ASN A 253 18.19 7.26 0.75
N GLU A 254 18.57 6.62 -0.35
CA GLU A 254 18.93 5.20 -0.40
C GLU A 254 20.11 4.85 0.52
N PHE A 255 21.10 5.75 0.64
CA PHE A 255 22.30 5.51 1.45
C PHE A 255 22.02 5.48 2.95
N ASP A 256 20.96 6.16 3.40
CA ASP A 256 20.59 6.24 4.81
C ASP A 256 19.73 5.04 5.25
N ALA A 257 19.06 4.37 4.31
CA ALA A 257 18.04 3.36 4.59
C ALA A 257 18.58 2.21 5.48
N CYS A 258 19.72 1.62 5.11
CA CYS A 258 20.31 0.49 5.83
C CYS A 258 21.48 0.86 6.76
N ASN A 259 21.78 2.16 6.96
CA ASN A 259 22.91 2.59 7.79
C ASN A 259 22.65 2.36 9.29
N GLU A 260 21.47 2.79 9.76
CA GLU A 260 20.97 2.52 11.11
C GLU A 260 19.53 2.01 11.04
N MET A 261 19.36 0.70 11.12
CA MET A 261 18.02 0.15 11.33
C MET A 261 17.71 0.22 12.83
N GLY A 262 17.41 1.41 13.36
CA GLY A 262 16.98 1.62 14.74
C GLY A 262 15.62 0.97 15.01
N GLU A 263 14.54 1.74 14.88
CA GLU A 263 13.17 1.21 14.97
C GLU A 263 12.90 0.21 13.84
N ARG A 264 12.43 -0.98 14.19
CA ARG A 264 12.22 -2.10 13.27
C ARG A 264 10.88 -2.76 13.54
N THR A 265 10.20 -3.13 12.48
CA THR A 265 9.02 -4.01 12.54
C THR A 265 9.40 -5.40 12.04
N VAL A 266 8.95 -6.43 12.75
CA VAL A 266 9.20 -7.83 12.39
C VAL A 266 7.86 -8.48 12.08
N ASP A 267 7.80 -9.17 10.94
CA ASP A 267 6.61 -9.90 10.52
C ASP A 267 7.01 -11.25 9.93
N ASN A 268 6.23 -12.28 10.26
CA ASN A 268 6.44 -13.63 9.75
C ASN A 268 5.39 -13.92 8.70
N PHE A 269 5.84 -14.34 7.52
CA PHE A 269 4.95 -14.72 6.43
C PHE A 269 4.99 -16.22 6.20
N LEU A 270 3.80 -16.78 5.97
CA LEU A 270 3.60 -18.16 5.58
C LEU A 270 3.28 -18.23 4.08
N LEU A 271 3.91 -19.16 3.38
CA LEU A 271 3.63 -19.46 1.97
C LEU A 271 2.20 -19.99 1.81
N ASP A 272 1.39 -19.32 0.98
CA ASP A 272 0.03 -19.73 0.69
C ASP A 272 0.01 -21.08 -0.04
N HIS A 273 -1.00 -21.90 0.29
CA HIS A 273 -1.15 -23.25 -0.25
C HIS A 273 0.05 -24.18 -0.02
N SER A 274 0.94 -23.83 0.93
CA SER A 274 2.02 -24.72 1.31
C SER A 274 1.47 -26.02 1.91
N PRO A 275 2.09 -27.18 1.59
CA PRO A 275 1.72 -28.43 2.22
C PRO A 275 1.93 -28.37 3.73
N GLN A 276 1.13 -29.11 4.48
CA GLN A 276 1.30 -29.23 5.93
C GLN A 276 2.70 -29.80 6.22
N GLU A 277 3.40 -29.21 7.20
CA GLU A 277 4.71 -29.70 7.63
C GLU A 277 4.53 -30.66 8.82
N LYS A 278 5.47 -31.59 8.99
CA LYS A 278 5.46 -32.46 10.17
C LYS A 278 5.79 -31.63 11.39
N CYS A 279 5.08 -31.85 12.50
CA CYS A 279 5.39 -31.15 13.74
C CYS A 279 6.78 -31.58 14.25
N PRO A 280 7.64 -30.63 14.67
CA PRO A 280 9.03 -30.95 15.05
C PRO A 280 9.12 -31.76 16.34
N ILE A 281 8.14 -31.56 17.22
CA ILE A 281 8.05 -32.25 18.50
C ILE A 281 7.04 -33.38 18.33
N ARG A 282 7.28 -34.50 19.01
CA ARG A 282 6.37 -35.65 19.03
C ARG A 282 6.03 -36.02 20.47
N GLY A 283 4.90 -36.69 20.63
CA GLY A 283 4.48 -37.26 21.90
C GLY A 283 3.51 -36.37 22.67
N GLU A 284 3.17 -36.86 23.86
CA GLU A 284 2.25 -36.21 24.79
C GLU A 284 3.04 -35.38 25.80
N HIS A 285 2.61 -34.14 25.95
CA HIS A 285 3.17 -33.17 26.88
C HIS A 285 2.06 -32.68 27.81
N GLN A 286 2.37 -32.56 29.09
CA GLN A 286 1.42 -32.15 30.11
C GLN A 286 2.00 -30.98 30.90
N ARG A 287 1.12 -30.05 31.29
CA ARG A 287 1.51 -28.99 32.22
C ARG A 287 1.70 -29.56 33.62
N VAL A 288 2.82 -29.24 34.25
CA VAL A 288 3.13 -29.65 35.64
C VAL A 288 2.06 -29.18 36.62
N ASP A 289 1.50 -27.99 36.39
CA ASP A 289 0.49 -27.34 37.21
C ASP A 289 -0.96 -27.66 36.81
N CYS A 290 -1.16 -28.33 35.68
CA CYS A 290 -2.48 -28.75 35.19
C CYS A 290 -2.34 -30.04 34.36
N PRO A 291 -2.30 -31.22 35.01
CA PRO A 291 -2.06 -32.50 34.33
C PRO A 291 -3.13 -32.88 33.30
N HIS A 292 -4.34 -32.34 33.45
CA HIS A 292 -5.43 -32.55 32.50
C HIS A 292 -5.32 -31.67 31.25
N ALA A 293 -4.45 -30.66 31.25
CA ALA A 293 -4.10 -29.94 30.03
C ALA A 293 -3.01 -30.71 29.28
N THR A 294 -3.43 -31.42 28.22
CA THR A 294 -2.57 -32.24 27.39
C THR A 294 -2.31 -31.61 26.03
N LEU A 295 -1.09 -31.77 25.53
CA LEU A 295 -0.64 -31.36 24.21
C LEU A 295 -0.05 -32.60 23.53
N HIS A 296 -0.70 -33.10 22.48
CA HIS A 296 -0.21 -34.24 21.72
C HIS A 296 0.28 -33.77 20.36
N TYR A 297 1.59 -33.79 20.15
CA TYR A 297 2.18 -33.45 18.86
C TYR A 297 2.30 -34.69 17.97
N GLY A 298 1.88 -34.57 16.71
CA GLY A 298 1.93 -35.65 15.72
C GLY A 298 0.79 -36.68 15.87
N CYS A 299 -0.31 -36.32 16.54
CA CYS A 299 -1.48 -37.19 16.76
C CYS A 299 -2.77 -36.35 16.68
N PRO A 300 -3.81 -36.77 15.93
CA PRO A 300 -3.96 -38.05 15.22
C PRO A 300 -3.17 -38.17 13.91
N SER A 301 -2.54 -37.09 13.43
CA SER A 301 -1.69 -37.10 12.23
C SER A 301 -0.32 -36.48 12.51
N GLU A 302 0.70 -36.84 11.73
CA GLU A 302 2.08 -36.32 11.89
C GLU A 302 2.20 -34.78 11.75
N HIS A 303 1.13 -34.13 11.28
CA HIS A 303 1.05 -32.69 11.01
C HIS A 303 0.17 -31.95 12.01
N ALA A 304 -0.45 -32.66 12.96
CA ALA A 304 -1.41 -32.08 13.88
C ALA A 304 -0.89 -32.04 15.32
N ILE A 305 -1.30 -31.00 16.04
CA ILE A 305 -1.19 -30.85 17.47
C ILE A 305 -2.61 -30.91 18.02
N HIS A 306 -2.91 -31.95 18.80
CA HIS A 306 -4.18 -32.06 19.50
C HIS A 306 -4.00 -31.53 20.92
N GLN A 307 -4.61 -30.39 21.21
CA GLN A 307 -4.48 -29.73 22.51
C GLN A 307 -5.78 -29.74 23.29
N ARG A 308 -5.66 -29.92 24.61
CA ARG A 308 -6.72 -29.67 25.58
C ARG A 308 -6.24 -28.55 26.50
N PRO A 309 -6.65 -27.29 26.26
CA PRO A 309 -6.04 -26.15 26.93
C PRO A 309 -6.48 -25.96 28.39
N SER A 310 -7.61 -26.54 28.81
CA SER A 310 -8.18 -26.34 30.15
C SER A 310 -8.35 -27.64 30.93
N CYS A 311 -8.02 -27.58 32.22
CA CYS A 311 -8.29 -28.65 33.19
C CYS A 311 -9.79 -28.88 33.45
N SER A 312 -10.62 -27.86 33.25
CA SER A 312 -12.05 -27.89 33.60
C SER A 312 -12.99 -28.03 32.39
N SER A 313 -12.47 -27.91 31.17
CA SER A 313 -13.27 -28.05 29.95
C SER A 313 -12.87 -29.31 29.16
N ASN A 314 -13.86 -29.88 28.47
CA ASN A 314 -13.65 -30.99 27.54
C ASN A 314 -13.41 -30.50 26.11
N ILE A 315 -13.11 -29.21 25.93
CA ILE A 315 -12.91 -28.61 24.62
C ILE A 315 -11.50 -28.94 24.18
N SER A 316 -11.38 -29.75 23.14
CA SER A 316 -10.13 -30.03 22.44
C SER A 316 -10.05 -29.16 21.19
N GLN A 317 -8.85 -28.68 20.87
CA GLN A 317 -8.57 -27.98 19.63
C GLN A 317 -7.54 -28.76 18.84
N THR A 318 -7.73 -28.80 17.52
CA THR A 318 -6.74 -29.37 16.61
C THR A 318 -6.04 -28.23 15.89
N ILE A 319 -4.73 -28.18 16.01
CA ILE A 319 -3.88 -27.21 15.35
C ILE A 319 -3.01 -27.94 14.32
N ILE A 320 -2.82 -27.36 13.15
CA ILE A 320 -2.05 -27.92 12.04
C ILE A 320 -0.71 -27.20 11.97
N CYS A 321 0.39 -27.96 11.99
CA CYS A 321 1.74 -27.44 11.78
C CYS A 321 1.92 -27.01 10.31
N ARG A 322 2.28 -25.73 10.12
CA ARG A 322 2.47 -25.12 8.79
C ARG A 322 3.94 -24.83 8.48
N GLY A 323 4.76 -24.63 9.51
CA GLY A 323 6.19 -24.44 9.36
C GLY A 323 6.90 -24.40 10.70
N HIS A 324 8.20 -24.69 10.72
CA HIS A 324 9.01 -24.59 11.93
C HIS A 324 10.47 -24.28 11.59
N TRP A 325 11.19 -23.75 12.57
CA TRP A 325 12.65 -23.58 12.53
C TRP A 325 13.24 -23.63 13.94
N ILE A 326 14.56 -23.79 14.01
CA ILE A 326 15.32 -23.76 15.27
C ILE A 326 16.26 -22.56 15.20
N GLU A 327 16.28 -21.75 16.25
CA GLU A 327 17.21 -20.62 16.41
C GLU A 327 17.62 -20.55 17.87
N ASP A 328 18.92 -20.54 18.14
CA ASP A 328 19.49 -20.50 19.50
C ASP A 328 18.90 -21.56 20.46
N GLU A 329 18.80 -22.82 19.98
CA GLU A 329 18.19 -23.96 20.69
C GLU A 329 16.69 -23.83 20.99
N VAL A 330 16.02 -22.79 20.49
CA VAL A 330 14.57 -22.60 20.63
C VAL A 330 13.86 -23.10 19.38
N HIS A 331 12.84 -23.95 19.57
CA HIS A 331 11.99 -24.44 18.50
C HIS A 331 10.80 -23.50 18.28
N TYR A 332 10.76 -22.84 17.12
CA TYR A 332 9.64 -22.02 16.70
C TYR A 332 8.72 -22.82 15.78
N ILE A 333 7.41 -22.74 16.02
CA ILE A 333 6.39 -23.47 15.27
C ILE A 333 5.30 -22.49 14.85
N ILE A 334 5.07 -22.37 13.55
CA ILE A 334 3.90 -21.71 12.97
C ILE A 334 2.82 -22.76 12.77
N ALA A 335 1.66 -22.50 13.35
CA ALA A 335 0.56 -23.43 13.40
C ALA A 335 -0.76 -22.72 13.07
N GLU A 336 -1.76 -23.48 12.63
CA GLU A 336 -3.06 -22.96 12.19
C GLU A 336 -4.18 -23.76 12.85
N ASP A 337 -5.13 -23.08 13.49
CA ASP A 337 -6.31 -23.72 14.07
C ASP A 337 -7.17 -24.34 12.96
N ALA A 338 -7.51 -25.63 13.10
CA ALA A 338 -8.21 -26.37 12.07
C ALA A 338 -9.67 -25.94 11.88
N GLU A 339 -10.28 -25.30 12.89
CA GLU A 339 -11.67 -24.86 12.86
C GLU A 339 -11.79 -23.39 12.42
N THR A 340 -10.98 -22.51 13.02
CA THR A 340 -11.05 -21.06 12.77
C THR A 340 -10.16 -20.61 11.61
N GLY A 341 -9.13 -21.38 11.28
CA GLY A 341 -8.08 -20.97 10.35
C GLY A 341 -7.14 -19.88 10.89
N GLU A 342 -7.26 -19.52 12.17
CA GLU A 342 -6.35 -18.56 12.80
C GLU A 342 -4.94 -19.12 12.87
N LYS A 343 -3.96 -18.28 12.52
CA LYS A 343 -2.54 -18.64 12.53
C LYS A 343 -1.90 -18.12 13.81
N LEU A 344 -1.03 -18.93 14.39
CA LEU A 344 -0.29 -18.59 15.61
C LEU A 344 1.17 -19.04 15.50
N CYS A 345 2.04 -18.37 16.24
CA CYS A 345 3.44 -18.76 16.42
C CYS A 345 3.61 -19.20 17.88
N THR A 346 4.11 -20.41 18.08
CA THR A 346 4.42 -20.96 19.40
C THR A 346 5.89 -21.32 19.48
N VAL A 347 6.43 -21.30 20.70
CA VAL A 347 7.82 -21.67 20.99
C VAL A 347 7.84 -22.88 21.93
N SER A 348 8.81 -23.75 21.73
CA SER A 348 9.16 -24.81 22.65
C SER A 348 10.63 -24.75 22.98
N LEU A 349 10.95 -25.01 24.24
CA LEU A 349 12.30 -25.23 24.75
C LEU A 349 12.62 -26.72 24.83
#